data_AF-A0A7W0ZW28-F1
#
_entry.id   AF-A0A7W0ZW28-F1
#
_cell.length_a   1.000
_cell.length_b   1.000
_cell.length_c   1.000
_cell.angle_alpha   90.00
_cell.angle_beta   90.00
_cell.angle_gamma   90.00
#
_symmetry.space_group_name_H-M   'P 1'
#
loop_
_entity.id
_entity.type
_entity.pdbx_description
1 polymer ?
#
loop_
_entity_poly.entity_id
_entity_poly.type
_entity_poly.pdbx_seq_one_letter_code
_entity_poly.pdbx_strand_id
1 'polypeptide(L)'
;YRIAIDDLGGGHARMGTFTLLDCDFVKLDMSLVRDVDQHPMKQRLIKSVTDLCRDQGITVIGEGVETAAEEQILIDLGCDLLQGYLIARPGLPFVDPL
;
A
#
# COMPACT_ATOMS: atom_id res chain seq x y z
N TYR A 1 -15.53 -11.84 -7.24
CA TYR A 1 -14.08 -11.56 -7.32
C TYR A 1 -13.84 -10.24 -6.61
N ARG A 2 -12.61 -9.97 -6.15
CA ARG A 2 -12.24 -8.66 -5.58
C ARG A 2 -11.17 -8.02 -6.47
N ILE A 3 -11.16 -6.68 -6.54
CA ILE A 3 -10.30 -5.90 -7.43
C ILE A 3 -9.31 -5.09 -6.59
N ALA A 4 -8.04 -5.15 -6.97
CA ALA A 4 -6.98 -4.36 -6.37
C ALA A 4 -6.37 -3.42 -7.42
N ILE A 5 -6.09 -2.18 -7.01
CA ILE A 5 -5.19 -1.28 -7.74
C ILE A 5 -3.79 -1.49 -7.20
N ASP A 6 -2.85 -1.81 -8.09
CA ASP A 6 -1.45 -2.05 -7.75
C ASP A 6 -0.57 -0.82 -8.01
N ASP A 7 0.57 -0.74 -7.34
CA ASP A 7 1.63 0.28 -7.53
C ASP A 7 1.17 1.76 -7.44
N LEU A 8 0.26 2.09 -6.51
CA LEU A 8 -0.15 3.48 -6.32
C LEU A 8 1.03 4.33 -5.81
N GLY A 9 1.46 5.29 -6.64
CA GLY A 9 2.57 6.21 -6.34
C GLY A 9 3.89 5.84 -7.04
N GLY A 10 4.01 4.65 -7.63
CA GLY A 10 5.18 4.28 -8.42
C GLY A 10 5.14 4.97 -9.78
N GLY A 11 5.95 6.03 -9.97
CA GLY A 11 6.45 6.68 -11.20
C GLY A 11 5.56 6.88 -12.45
N HIS A 12 4.71 5.91 -12.78
CA HIS A 12 3.81 5.84 -13.92
C HIS A 12 2.32 5.93 -13.54
N ALA A 13 1.96 5.78 -12.27
CA ALA A 13 0.59 6.00 -11.80
C ALA A 13 0.26 7.51 -11.83
N ARG A 14 -0.20 7.99 -13.00
CA ARG A 14 -0.80 9.32 -13.10
C ARG A 14 -1.99 9.32 -12.15
N MET A 15 -1.99 10.23 -11.18
CA MET A 15 -3.11 10.57 -10.29
C MET A 15 -4.38 11.05 -11.04
N GLY A 16 -4.43 10.86 -12.36
CA GLY A 16 -5.50 11.24 -13.25
C GLY A 16 -6.20 9.99 -13.76
N THR A 17 -7.45 9.84 -13.34
CA THR A 17 -8.49 9.06 -14.02
C THR A 17 -8.59 7.58 -13.66
N PHE A 18 -8.54 7.24 -12.37
CA PHE A 18 -9.27 6.07 -11.88
C PHE A 18 -10.15 6.50 -10.71
N THR A 19 -11.46 6.45 -10.92
CA THR A 19 -12.42 6.61 -9.84
C THR A 19 -12.24 5.40 -8.94
N LEU A 20 -11.74 5.61 -7.71
CA LEU A 20 -11.54 4.57 -6.70
C LEU A 20 -12.83 3.77 -6.37
N LEU A 21 -13.99 4.21 -6.87
CA LEU A 21 -15.33 3.74 -6.55
C LEU A 21 -15.59 2.23 -6.81
N ASP A 22 -14.80 1.55 -7.62
CA ASP A 22 -15.04 0.14 -8.00
C ASP A 22 -13.96 -0.85 -7.54
N CYS A 23 -13.03 -0.45 -6.66
CA CYS A 23 -11.99 -1.36 -6.13
C CYS A 23 -12.21 -1.74 -4.67
N ASP A 24 -11.78 -2.95 -4.31
CA ASP A 24 -11.79 -3.43 -2.92
C ASP A 24 -10.49 -3.08 -2.19
N PHE A 25 -9.38 -3.01 -2.95
CA PHE A 25 -8.04 -2.79 -2.42
C PHE A 25 -7.25 -1.74 -3.21
N VAL A 26 -6.41 -1.02 -2.49
CA VAL A 26 -5.34 -0.17 -3.05
C VAL A 26 -4.02 -0.60 -2.42
N LYS A 27 -3.01 -0.82 -3.24
CA LYS A 27 -1.65 -1.11 -2.76
C LYS A 27 -0.76 0.10 -2.99
N LEU A 28 -0.10 0.57 -1.92
CA LEU A 28 0.86 1.68 -1.95
C LEU A 28 2.21 1.14 -2.37
N ASP A 29 2.75 1.70 -3.45
CA ASP A 29 4.05 1.28 -4.00
C ASP A 29 5.19 1.45 -2.98
N MET A 30 6.20 0.57 -3.07
CA MET A 30 7.37 0.59 -2.20
C MET A 30 8.11 1.93 -2.23
N SER A 31 8.12 2.66 -3.36
CA SER A 31 8.77 3.98 -3.40
C SER A 31 8.12 5.00 -2.46
N LEU A 32 6.82 4.84 -2.16
CA LEU A 32 6.07 5.66 -1.22
C LEU A 32 6.27 5.18 0.23
N VAL A 33 6.40 3.87 0.44
CA VAL A 33 6.62 3.25 1.76
C VAL A 33 8.06 3.44 2.26
N ARG A 34 9.05 3.38 1.37
CA ARG A 34 10.47 3.41 1.73
C ARG A 34 10.84 4.66 2.51
N ASP A 35 11.45 4.48 3.68
CA ASP A 35 11.89 5.56 4.58
C ASP A 35 10.75 6.53 4.97
N VAL A 36 9.50 6.09 4.94
CA VAL A 36 8.34 6.95 5.23
C VAL A 36 8.43 7.59 6.63
N ASP A 37 9.06 6.92 7.59
CA ASP A 37 9.34 7.41 8.94
C ASP A 37 10.17 8.71 8.95
N GLN A 38 11.02 8.91 7.94
CA GLN A 38 11.90 10.07 7.82
C GLN A 38 11.40 11.13 6.84
N HIS A 39 10.28 10.88 6.16
CA HIS A 39 9.80 11.75 5.09
C HIS A 39 8.38 12.29 5.36
N PRO A 40 8.25 13.46 6.03
CA PRO A 40 6.96 14.06 6.38
C PRO A 40 6.03 14.31 5.18
N MET A 41 6.60 14.52 3.98
CA MET A 41 5.79 14.67 2.77
C MET A 41 5.14 13.35 2.34
N LYS A 42 5.87 12.23 2.41
CA LYS A 42 5.32 10.90 2.13
C LYS A 42 4.22 10.56 3.14
N GLN A 43 4.45 10.85 4.42
CA GLN A 43 3.46 10.66 5.48
C GLN A 43 2.15 11.41 5.19
N ARG A 44 2.22 12.69 4.83
CA ARG A 44 1.01 13.48 4.47
C ARG A 44 0.28 12.93 3.25
N LEU A 45 1.03 12.50 2.23
CA LEU A 45 0.44 11.92 1.02
C LEU A 45 -0.28 10.61 1.34
N ILE A 46 0.39 9.69 2.03
CA ILE A 46 -0.20 8.41 2.46
C ILE A 46 -1.43 8.67 3.32
N LYS A 47 -1.35 9.57 4.30
CA LYS A 47 -2.50 9.93 5.15
C LYS A 47 -3.71 10.34 4.32
N SER A 48 -3.49 11.24 3.35
CA SER A 48 -4.55 11.72 2.46
C SER A 48 -5.18 10.59 1.64
N VAL A 49 -4.35 9.65 1.15
CA VAL A 49 -4.81 8.48 0.40
C VAL A 49 -5.60 7.52 1.30
N THR A 50 -5.08 7.19 2.49
CA THR A 50 -5.74 6.29 3.44
C THR A 50 -7.07 6.84 3.94
N ASP A 51 -7.18 8.16 4.15
CA ASP A 51 -8.44 8.80 4.56
C ASP A 51 -9.47 8.73 3.44
N LEU A 52 -9.06 9.02 2.20
CA LEU A 52 -9.93 8.87 1.04
C LEU A 52 -10.41 7.44 0.85
N CYS A 53 -9.52 6.45 1.00
CA CYS A 53 -9.87 5.04 0.87
C CYS A 53 -10.83 4.58 1.99
N ARG A 54 -10.57 5.01 3.23
CA ARG A 54 -11.45 4.73 4.38
C ARG A 54 -12.86 5.24 4.14
N ASP A 55 -13.01 6.47 3.64
CA ASP A 55 -14.32 7.07 3.35
C ASP A 55 -15.09 6.33 2.25
N GLN A 56 -14.38 5.60 1.38
CA GLN A 56 -14.96 4.78 0.31
C GLN A 56 -15.07 3.29 0.67
N GLY A 57 -14.66 2.87 1.88
CA GLY A 57 -14.65 1.46 2.29
C GLY A 57 -13.59 0.60 1.59
N ILE A 58 -12.53 1.21 1.08
CA ILE A 58 -11.44 0.55 0.35
C ILE A 58 -10.32 0.20 1.33
N THR A 59 -9.82 -1.04 1.25
CA THR A 59 -8.71 -1.51 2.08
C THR A 59 -7.37 -1.08 1.50
N VAL A 60 -6.50 -0.47 2.31
CA VAL A 60 -5.16 -0.02 1.89
C VAL A 60 -4.09 -0.99 2.35
N ILE A 61 -3.21 -1.38 1.43
CA ILE A 61 -2.07 -2.26 1.65
C ILE A 61 -0.78 -1.47 1.46
N GLY A 62 0.07 -1.38 2.49
CA GLY A 62 1.43 -0.83 2.35
C GLY A 62 2.42 -1.89 1.88
N GLU A 63 3.06 -1.71 0.72
CA GLU A 63 4.01 -2.69 0.17
C GLU A 63 5.48 -2.34 0.33
N GLY A 64 6.31 -3.38 0.35
CA GLY A 64 7.76 -3.25 0.43
C GLY A 64 8.27 -2.80 1.81
N VAL A 65 7.51 -3.10 2.86
CA VAL A 65 7.89 -2.84 4.26
C VAL A 65 9.09 -3.70 4.66
N GLU A 66 10.18 -3.09 5.09
CA GLU A 66 11.39 -3.82 5.51
C GLU A 66 11.89 -3.44 6.90
N THR A 67 11.37 -2.36 7.50
CA THR A 67 11.75 -1.92 8.84
C THR A 67 10.55 -1.74 9.76
N ALA A 68 10.76 -1.97 11.06
CA ALA A 68 9.72 -1.73 12.07
C ALA A 68 9.29 -0.24 12.14
N ALA A 69 10.17 0.68 11.74
CA ALA A 69 9.85 2.10 11.67
C ALA A 69 8.85 2.41 10.53
N GLU A 70 9.05 1.81 9.36
CA GLU A 70 8.09 1.90 8.24
C GLU A 70 6.75 1.27 8.63
N GLU A 71 6.77 0.07 9.22
CA GLU A 71 5.56 -0.62 9.70
C GLU A 71 4.74 0.26 10.66
N GLN A 72 5.39 0.77 11.72
CA GLN A 72 4.71 1.56 12.73
C GLN A 72 4.07 2.82 12.11
N ILE A 73 4.81 3.51 11.25
CA ILE A 73 4.30 4.73 10.61
C ILE A 73 3.15 4.41 9.65
N LEU A 74 3.20 3.32 8.89
CA LEU A 74 2.08 2.96 8.00
C LEU A 74 0.81 2.60 8.78
N ILE A 75 0.94 1.93 9.93
CA ILE A 75 -0.19 1.65 10.83
C ILE A 75 -0.77 2.96 11.36
N ASP A 76 0.07 3.86 11.85
CA ASP A 76 -0.35 5.16 12.40
C ASP A 76 -1.04 6.04 11.35
N LEU A 77 -0.61 5.95 10.10
CA LEU A 77 -1.20 6.67 8.97
C LEU A 77 -2.53 6.04 8.50
N GLY A 78 -2.79 4.78 8.87
CA GLY A 78 -4.05 4.10 8.62
C GLY A 78 -4.05 3.14 7.44
N CYS A 79 -2.91 2.51 7.13
CA CYS A 79 -2.89 1.31 6.27
C CYS A 79 -3.53 0.14 7.03
N ASP A 80 -4.41 -0.60 6.35
CA ASP A 80 -5.15 -1.71 6.95
C ASP A 80 -4.33 -3.01 6.95
N LEU A 81 -3.53 -3.20 5.90
CA LEU A 81 -2.68 -4.37 5.69
C LEU A 81 -1.27 -3.95 5.29
N LEU A 82 -0.30 -4.82 5.55
CA LEU A 82 1.10 -4.60 5.21
C LEU A 82 1.67 -5.82 4.49
N GLN A 83 2.58 -5.58 3.56
CA GLN A 83 3.34 -6.59 2.83
C GLN A 83 4.79 -6.14 2.70
N GLY A 84 5.72 -7.05 2.99
CA GLY A 84 7.15 -6.78 2.78
C GLY A 84 8.06 -7.78 3.50
N TYR A 85 9.36 -7.66 3.27
CA TYR A 85 10.34 -8.62 3.80
C TYR A 85 10.49 -8.58 5.31
N LEU A 86 10.02 -7.52 5.98
CA LEU A 86 9.88 -7.51 7.43
C LEU A 86 8.94 -8.63 7.91
N ILE A 87 7.86 -8.87 7.15
CA ILE A 87 6.80 -9.82 7.50
C ILE A 87 7.15 -11.21 6.99
N ALA A 88 7.42 -11.32 5.68
CA ALA A 88 7.83 -12.56 5.04
C ALA A 88 8.47 -12.29 3.68
N ARG A 89 9.44 -13.12 3.31
CA ARG A 89 9.95 -13.17 1.92
C ARG A 89 9.04 -14.05 1.06
N PRO A 90 8.98 -13.81 -0.26
CA PRO A 90 8.28 -14.69 -1.20
C PRO A 90 8.70 -16.14 -0.99
N GLY A 91 7.72 -17.02 -0.82
CA GLY A 91 7.93 -18.44 -0.69
C GLY A 91 8.28 -19.11 -2.02
N LEU A 92 8.38 -20.43 -2.00
CA LEU A 92 8.42 -21.21 -3.23
C LEU A 92 7.18 -20.88 -4.09
N PRO A 93 7.31 -20.89 -5.43
CA PRO A 93 6.17 -20.69 -6.32
C PRO A 93 5.08 -21.71 -5.99
N PHE A 94 3.83 -21.30 -6.19
CA PHE A 94 2.70 -22.23 -6.06
C PHE A 94 2.96 -23.45 -6.95
N VAL A 95 3.01 -24.62 -6.32
CA VAL A 95 3.04 -25.88 -7.07
C VAL A 95 1.62 -26.09 -7.54
N ASP A 96 1.39 -25.99 -8.85
CA ASP A 96 0.09 -26.23 -9.45
C ASP A 96 -0.33 -27.68 -9.12
N PRO A 97 -1.44 -27.89 -8.39
CA PRO A 97 -1.93 -29.23 -8.12
C PRO A 97 -2.60 -29.74 -9.39
N LEU A 98 -1.80 -30.21 -10.36
CA LEU A 98 -2.31 -31.13 -11.38
C LEU A 98 -2.77 -32.43 -10.73
#